data_AF-A0A2P8AVB5-F1
#
_entry.id   AF-A0A2P8AVB5-F1
#
_cell.length_a   1.000
_cell.length_b   1.000
_cell.length_c   1.000
_cell.angle_alpha   90.00
_cell.angle_beta   90.00
_cell.angle_gamma   90.00
#
_symmetry.space_group_name_H-M   'P 1'
#
loop_
_entity.id
_entity.type
_entity.pdbx_description
1 polymer ?
#
loop_
_entity_poly.entity_id
_entity_poly.type
_entity_poly.pdbx_seq_one_letter_code
_entity_poly.pdbx_strand_id
1 'polypeptide(L)'
;MTWGAVLLVTAVVWAVSVIRSVRVRAFVYSLPLPMTLALLTTGHRVDGPQLLGVVGLNLFFVTVAVTHRRLRWPILLADLAGVAVYVALSAGVLAAPVPFEVALAGTVALWALTMVLLRRRAAAAPPPEPADARRDGLAAPVKLVVIFVGALLTGLLGELLRGMVVTFPYSGVLVAVEARRQLAEFSRHFARNSLALIGFLAGHHYLQDTSPALALAGGWAAFALVSAALHLPRRRPARPAAHPGPERAAPRPGGRPLPGPERSAAT
;
A
#
# COMPACT_ATOMS: atom_id res chain seq x y z
N MET A 1 -25.15 2.93 11.61
CA MET A 1 -24.67 2.03 10.53
C MET A 1 -25.62 0.85 10.42
N THR A 2 -25.94 0.38 9.21
CA THR A 2 -26.79 -0.81 9.01
C THR A 2 -25.96 -2.09 9.21
N TRP A 3 -26.57 -3.17 9.71
CA TRP A 3 -25.92 -4.48 9.89
C TRP A 3 -25.25 -5.00 8.60
N GLY A 4 -25.80 -4.66 7.44
CA GLY A 4 -25.21 -4.98 6.13
C GLY A 4 -23.84 -4.35 5.89
N ALA A 5 -23.61 -3.10 6.32
CA ALA A 5 -22.31 -2.45 6.18
C ALA A 5 -21.24 -3.14 7.06
N VAL A 6 -21.61 -3.55 8.27
CA VAL A 6 -20.73 -4.25 9.21
C VAL A 6 -20.33 -5.63 8.67
N LEU A 7 -21.30 -6.42 8.21
CA LEU A 7 -21.05 -7.75 7.63
C LEU A 7 -20.16 -7.67 6.39
N LEU A 8 -20.36 -6.65 5.57
CA LEU A 8 -19.62 -6.48 4.32
C LEU A 8 -18.18 -5.99 4.55
N VAL A 9 -17.97 -5.04 5.47
CA VAL A 9 -16.62 -4.65 5.91
C VAL A 9 -15.90 -5.87 6.49
N THR A 10 -16.59 -6.68 7.29
CA THR A 10 -16.06 -7.93 7.84
C THR A 10 -15.67 -8.91 6.73
N ALA A 11 -16.51 -9.08 5.70
CA ALA A 11 -16.23 -9.95 4.56
C ALA A 11 -15.03 -9.47 3.73
N VAL A 12 -14.90 -8.17 3.48
CA VAL A 12 -13.74 -7.59 2.77
C VAL A 12 -12.47 -7.78 3.59
N VAL A 13 -12.51 -7.48 4.89
CA VAL A 13 -11.38 -7.68 5.80
C VAL A 13 -10.98 -9.15 5.85
N TRP A 14 -11.95 -10.05 5.92
CA TRP A 14 -11.73 -11.50 5.89
C TRP A 14 -11.09 -11.93 4.57
N ALA A 15 -11.64 -11.51 3.42
CA ALA A 15 -11.09 -11.83 2.11
C ALA A 15 -9.63 -11.36 1.98
N VAL A 16 -9.31 -10.14 2.43
CA VAL A 16 -7.94 -9.60 2.44
C VAL A 16 -7.02 -10.44 3.33
N SER A 17 -7.51 -10.92 4.48
CA SER A 17 -6.73 -11.74 5.42
C SER A 17 -6.34 -13.11 4.87
N VAL A 18 -7.09 -13.64 3.90
CA VAL A 18 -6.82 -14.94 3.26
C VAL A 18 -5.74 -14.84 2.17
N ILE A 19 -5.49 -13.64 1.62
CA ILE A 19 -4.54 -13.44 0.52
C ILE A 19 -3.10 -13.53 1.01
N ARG A 20 -2.36 -14.56 0.57
CA ARG A 20 -0.96 -14.81 0.96
C ARG A 20 0.07 -13.88 0.30
N SER A 21 -0.18 -13.42 -0.93
CA SER A 21 0.77 -12.56 -1.66
C SER A 21 0.62 -11.09 -1.22
N VAL A 22 1.71 -10.46 -0.78
CA VAL A 22 1.73 -9.04 -0.37
C VAL A 22 1.28 -8.12 -1.50
N ARG A 23 1.68 -8.42 -2.73
CA ARG A 23 1.33 -7.61 -3.91
C ARG A 23 -0.16 -7.69 -4.21
N VAL A 24 -0.72 -8.90 -4.20
CA VAL A 24 -2.16 -9.10 -4.41
C VAL A 24 -2.95 -8.50 -3.25
N ARG A 25 -2.47 -8.64 -2.02
CA ARG A 25 -3.09 -8.05 -0.84
C ARG A 25 -3.13 -6.53 -0.93
N ALA A 26 -2.01 -5.89 -1.27
CA ALA A 26 -1.94 -4.44 -1.46
C ALA A 26 -2.85 -3.97 -2.61
N PHE A 27 -2.96 -4.75 -3.69
CA PHE A 27 -3.87 -4.46 -4.79
C PHE A 27 -5.34 -4.56 -4.37
N VAL A 28 -5.75 -5.67 -3.75
CA VAL A 28 -7.13 -5.89 -3.26
C VAL A 28 -7.50 -4.84 -2.22
N TYR A 29 -6.57 -4.50 -1.33
CA TYR A 29 -6.75 -3.43 -0.35
C TYR A 29 -6.91 -2.05 -1.00
N SER A 30 -6.35 -1.85 -2.20
CA SER A 30 -6.51 -0.62 -2.97
C SER A 30 -7.75 -0.62 -3.85
N LEU A 31 -8.57 -1.68 -3.84
CA LEU A 31 -9.82 -1.66 -4.59
C LEU A 31 -10.81 -0.69 -3.91
N PRO A 32 -11.54 0.14 -4.67
CA PRO A 32 -12.49 1.08 -4.13
C PRO A 32 -13.79 0.39 -3.68
N LEU A 33 -13.77 -0.90 -3.33
CA LEU A 33 -14.95 -1.67 -2.93
C LEU A 33 -15.58 -1.08 -1.66
N PRO A 34 -14.86 -0.88 -0.53
CA PRO A 34 -15.46 -0.29 0.67
C PRO A 34 -16.01 1.12 0.40
N MET A 35 -15.33 1.88 -0.45
CA MET A 35 -15.70 3.24 -0.80
C MET A 35 -16.96 3.29 -1.67
N THR A 36 -17.04 2.44 -2.70
CA THR A 36 -18.21 2.26 -3.56
C THR A 36 -19.45 1.92 -2.73
N LEU A 37 -19.29 1.02 -1.77
CA LEU A 37 -20.37 0.58 -0.90
C LEU A 37 -20.85 1.67 0.04
N ALA A 38 -19.91 2.41 0.65
CA ALA A 38 -20.27 3.54 1.48
C ALA A 38 -20.97 4.64 0.67
N LEU A 39 -20.51 4.95 -0.54
CA LEU A 39 -21.17 5.92 -1.42
C LEU A 39 -22.60 5.48 -1.78
N LEU A 40 -22.79 4.19 -2.10
CA LEU A 40 -24.12 3.62 -2.37
C LEU A 40 -25.05 3.65 -1.15
N THR A 41 -24.53 3.37 0.04
CA THR A 41 -25.34 3.23 1.26
C THR A 41 -25.61 4.54 1.98
N THR A 42 -24.71 5.51 1.86
CA THR A 42 -24.79 6.78 2.59
C THR A 42 -25.18 7.96 1.72
N GLY A 43 -25.11 7.84 0.39
CA GLY A 43 -25.37 8.93 -0.56
C GLY A 43 -24.45 10.14 -0.39
N HIS A 44 -23.34 9.99 0.34
CA HIS A 44 -22.44 11.11 0.60
C HIS A 44 -21.77 11.59 -0.68
N ARG A 45 -21.69 12.91 -0.84
CA ARG A 45 -20.93 13.53 -1.92
C ARG A 45 -19.43 13.34 -1.67
N VAL A 46 -18.71 13.10 -2.75
CA VAL A 46 -17.25 13.02 -2.71
C VAL A 46 -16.71 14.44 -2.82
N ASP A 47 -15.91 14.87 -1.85
CA ASP A 47 -15.28 16.20 -1.80
C ASP A 47 -13.80 16.09 -1.42
N GLY A 48 -13.13 17.24 -1.21
CA GLY A 48 -11.71 17.32 -0.90
C GLY A 48 -11.24 16.45 0.28
N PRO A 49 -12.01 16.31 1.38
CA PRO A 49 -11.62 15.47 2.51
C PRO A 49 -11.33 14.02 2.12
N GLN A 50 -12.15 13.41 1.25
CA GLN A 50 -11.99 12.01 0.85
C GLN A 50 -10.63 11.75 0.16
N LEU A 51 -10.11 12.72 -0.60
CA LEU A 51 -8.77 12.64 -1.20
C LEU A 51 -7.68 12.68 -0.13
N LEU A 52 -7.82 13.58 0.85
CA LEU A 52 -6.91 13.69 1.98
C LEU A 52 -6.97 12.45 2.89
N GLY A 53 -8.12 11.76 2.93
CA GLY A 53 -8.27 10.45 3.54
C GLY A 53 -7.35 9.37 2.94
N VAL A 54 -7.21 9.35 1.61
CA VAL A 54 -6.29 8.44 0.92
C VAL A 54 -4.82 8.76 1.28
N VAL A 55 -4.48 10.05 1.38
CA VAL A 55 -3.16 10.50 1.87
C VAL A 55 -2.94 10.06 3.31
N GLY A 56 -3.92 10.27 4.18
CA GLY A 56 -3.91 9.86 5.58
C GLY A 56 -3.71 8.36 5.74
N LEU A 57 -4.33 7.55 4.89
CA LEU A 57 -4.18 6.09 4.90
C LEU A 57 -2.75 5.64 4.56
N ASN A 58 -2.11 6.34 3.63
CA ASN A 58 -0.70 6.09 3.32
C ASN A 58 0.22 6.56 4.45
N LEU A 59 -0.08 7.71 5.04
CA LEU A 59 0.65 8.24 6.19
C LEU A 59 0.52 7.30 7.40
N PHE A 60 -0.65 6.68 7.62
CA PHE A 60 -0.86 5.65 8.62
C PHE A 60 0.16 4.52 8.44
N PHE A 61 0.21 3.86 7.28
CA PHE A 61 1.14 2.75 7.07
C PHE A 61 2.61 3.15 7.17
N VAL A 62 2.97 4.35 6.69
CA VAL A 62 4.32 4.90 6.85
C VAL A 62 4.66 5.13 8.32
N THR A 63 3.73 5.70 9.09
CA THR A 63 3.89 5.94 10.52
C THR A 63 4.13 4.63 11.25
N VAL A 64 3.26 3.62 11.04
CA VAL A 64 3.42 2.30 11.65
C VAL A 64 4.74 1.65 11.23
N ALA A 65 5.14 1.77 9.95
CA ALA A 65 6.41 1.22 9.48
C ALA A 65 7.63 1.89 10.14
N VAL A 66 7.58 3.21 10.32
CA VAL A 66 8.66 3.99 10.95
C VAL A 66 8.72 3.70 12.44
N THR A 67 7.61 3.77 13.16
CA THR A 67 7.58 3.53 14.62
C THR A 67 7.93 2.08 14.95
N HIS A 68 7.42 1.11 14.18
CA HIS A 68 7.73 -0.28 14.43
C HIS A 68 9.18 -0.65 14.07
N ARG A 69 9.72 -0.16 12.94
CA ARG A 69 11.07 -0.56 12.49
C ARG A 69 12.20 0.31 12.99
N ARG A 70 12.02 1.63 13.06
CA ARG A 70 13.07 2.56 13.51
C ARG A 70 13.05 2.75 15.02
N LEU A 71 11.87 2.94 15.60
CA LEU A 71 11.72 3.14 17.06
C LEU A 71 11.55 1.81 17.82
N ARG A 72 11.44 0.67 17.11
CA ARG A 72 11.28 -0.67 17.69
C ARG A 72 10.09 -0.81 18.63
N TRP A 73 9.05 0.01 18.43
CA TRP A 73 7.83 -0.10 19.23
C TRP A 73 7.11 -1.42 18.97
N PRO A 74 6.43 -2.01 19.96
CA PRO A 74 5.55 -3.14 19.73
C PRO A 74 4.47 -2.75 18.71
N ILE A 75 4.09 -3.68 17.84
CA ILE A 75 3.24 -3.38 16.67
C ILE A 75 1.92 -2.71 17.04
N LEU A 76 1.34 -3.05 18.20
CA LEU A 76 0.10 -2.44 18.69
C LEU A 76 0.28 -0.96 19.06
N LEU A 77 1.41 -0.58 19.66
CA LEU A 77 1.71 0.84 19.96
C LEU A 77 2.04 1.61 18.68
N ALA A 78 2.77 0.97 17.76
CA ALA A 78 3.05 1.54 16.46
C ALA A 78 1.76 1.82 15.67
N ASP A 79 0.82 0.88 15.73
CA ASP A 79 -0.51 0.97 15.12
C ASP A 79 -1.38 2.06 15.76
N LEU A 80 -1.42 2.12 17.10
CA LEU A 80 -2.10 3.18 17.83
C LEU A 80 -1.56 4.57 17.47
N ALA A 81 -0.24 4.71 17.30
CA ALA A 81 0.38 5.94 16.84
C ALA A 81 -0.06 6.30 15.40
N GLY A 82 -0.16 5.31 14.51
CA GLY A 82 -0.71 5.50 13.18
C GLY A 82 -2.16 6.01 13.21
N VAL A 83 -3.01 5.39 14.03
CA VAL A 83 -4.41 5.82 14.21
C VAL A 83 -4.46 7.24 14.76
N ALA A 84 -3.66 7.56 15.78
CA ALA A 84 -3.60 8.90 16.36
C ALA A 84 -3.20 9.96 15.33
N VAL A 85 -2.20 9.68 14.48
CA VAL A 85 -1.80 10.57 13.38
C VAL A 85 -2.93 10.74 12.36
N TYR A 86 -3.61 9.66 11.98
CA TYR A 86 -4.74 9.73 11.04
C TYR A 86 -5.89 10.57 11.60
N VAL A 87 -6.23 10.38 12.88
CA VAL A 87 -7.30 11.12 13.56
C VAL A 87 -6.94 12.59 13.70
N ALA A 88 -5.71 12.92 14.10
CA ALA A 88 -5.24 14.30 14.19
C ALA A 88 -5.27 15.01 12.83
N LEU A 89 -4.82 14.33 11.76
CA LEU A 89 -4.91 14.85 10.40
C LEU A 89 -6.37 15.08 9.99
N SER A 90 -7.23 14.11 10.25
CA SER A 90 -8.67 14.19 9.91
C SER A 90 -9.34 15.35 10.64
N ALA A 91 -9.04 15.54 11.93
CA ALA A 91 -9.55 16.67 12.72
C ALA A 91 -9.08 18.02 12.14
N GLY A 92 -7.80 18.11 11.75
CA GLY A 92 -7.25 19.32 11.11
C GLY A 92 -7.89 19.63 9.76
N VAL A 93 -8.15 18.61 8.94
CA VAL A 93 -8.83 18.75 7.64
C VAL A 93 -10.29 19.15 7.82
N LEU A 94 -10.97 18.62 8.83
CA LEU A 94 -12.36 18.98 9.12
C LEU A 94 -12.50 20.41 9.69
N ALA A 95 -11.40 21.04 10.13
CA ALA A 95 -11.41 22.41 10.64
C ALA A 95 -11.48 23.48 9.53
N ALA A 96 -11.16 23.14 8.28
CA ALA A 96 -11.22 24.08 7.16
C ALA A 96 -11.78 23.42 5.88
N PRO A 97 -12.73 24.04 5.18
CA PRO A 97 -13.23 23.50 3.92
C PRO A 97 -12.11 23.55 2.88
N VAL A 98 -11.64 22.38 2.45
CA VAL A 98 -10.66 22.28 1.36
C VAL A 98 -11.41 21.99 0.05
N PRO A 99 -11.38 22.90 -0.94
CA PRO A 99 -11.99 22.65 -2.24
C PRO A 99 -11.38 21.41 -2.88
N PHE A 100 -12.21 20.64 -3.60
CA PHE A 100 -11.80 19.38 -4.22
C PHE A 100 -10.56 19.55 -5.12
N GLU A 101 -10.55 20.59 -5.95
CA GLU A 101 -9.45 20.87 -6.89
C GLU A 101 -8.13 21.14 -6.17
N VAL A 102 -8.17 21.89 -5.07
CA VAL A 102 -6.99 22.18 -4.25
C VAL A 102 -6.49 20.90 -3.58
N ALA A 103 -7.40 20.08 -3.05
CA ALA A 103 -7.06 18.79 -2.47
C ALA A 103 -6.47 17.83 -3.52
N LEU A 104 -7.01 17.80 -4.73
CA LEU A 104 -6.53 16.97 -5.84
C LEU A 104 -5.15 17.39 -6.30
N ALA A 105 -4.96 18.68 -6.60
CA ALA A 105 -3.67 19.22 -7.02
C ALA A 105 -2.60 18.99 -5.94
N GLY A 106 -2.92 19.30 -4.68
CA GLY A 106 -2.02 19.08 -3.55
C GLY A 106 -1.67 17.60 -3.36
N THR A 107 -2.66 16.71 -3.46
CA THR A 107 -2.46 15.26 -3.34
C THR A 107 -1.57 14.74 -4.47
N VAL A 108 -1.84 15.11 -5.72
CA VAL A 108 -1.05 14.68 -6.89
C VAL A 108 0.38 15.22 -6.82
N ALA A 109 0.57 16.48 -6.44
CA ALA A 109 1.89 17.08 -6.28
C ALA A 109 2.70 16.38 -5.18
N LEU A 110 2.07 16.15 -4.02
CA LEU A 110 2.67 15.40 -2.92
C LEU A 110 3.03 13.96 -3.35
N TRP A 111 2.18 13.33 -4.15
CA TRP A 111 2.43 11.99 -4.67
C TRP A 111 3.61 11.95 -5.62
N ALA A 112 3.66 12.88 -6.57
CA ALA A 112 4.74 13.00 -7.54
C ALA A 112 6.07 13.22 -6.81
N LEU A 113 6.11 14.13 -5.83
CA LEU A 113 7.26 14.37 -5.00
C LEU A 113 7.69 13.09 -4.24
N THR A 114 6.74 12.42 -3.59
CA THR A 114 7.00 11.18 -2.85
C THR A 114 7.59 10.09 -3.77
N MET A 115 7.03 9.92 -4.96
CA MET A 115 7.52 8.94 -5.94
C MET A 115 8.91 9.30 -6.46
N VAL A 116 9.20 10.58 -6.71
CA VAL A 116 10.55 11.04 -7.09
C VAL A 116 11.56 10.74 -5.98
N LEU A 117 11.23 11.07 -4.72
CA LEU A 117 12.08 10.81 -3.57
C LEU A 117 12.32 9.31 -3.35
N LEU A 118 11.27 8.49 -3.48
CA LEU A 118 11.39 7.03 -3.38
C LEU A 118 12.24 6.44 -4.50
N ARG A 119 12.11 6.93 -5.74
CA ARG A 119 12.95 6.50 -6.87
C ARG A 119 14.42 6.85 -6.66
N ARG A 120 14.71 8.07 -6.18
CA ARG A 120 16.08 8.50 -5.86
C ARG A 120 16.72 7.62 -4.79
N ARG A 121 15.97 7.33 -3.72
CA ARG A 121 16.45 6.43 -2.64
C ARG A 121 16.62 4.99 -3.10
N ALA A 122 15.72 4.48 -3.95
CA ALA A 122 15.84 3.13 -4.48
C ALA A 122 17.03 2.95 -5.43
N ALA A 123 17.42 4.00 -6.17
CA ALA A 123 18.63 3.99 -7.00
C ALA A 123 19.93 3.96 -6.17
N ALA A 124 19.89 4.46 -4.94
CA ALA A 124 21.03 4.47 -4.03
C ALA A 124 21.09 3.26 -3.08
N ALA A 125 20.04 2.44 -3.05
CA ALA A 125 19.94 1.31 -2.12
C ALA A 125 20.39 0.00 -2.77
N PRO A 126 21.10 -0.88 -2.04
CA PRO A 126 21.41 -2.22 -2.53
C PRO A 126 20.14 -3.04 -2.80
N PRO A 127 20.22 -4.08 -3.65
CA PRO A 127 19.07 -4.92 -4.00
C PRO A 127 18.41 -5.48 -2.74
N PRO A 128 17.06 -5.46 -2.64
CA PRO A 128 16.38 -6.04 -1.50
C PRO A 128 16.61 -7.56 -1.47
N GLU A 129 17.11 -8.07 -0.35
CA GLU A 129 17.10 -9.51 -0.08
C GLU A 129 15.66 -10.05 -0.13
N PRO A 130 15.45 -11.23 -0.71
CA PRO A 130 14.14 -11.87 -0.73
C PRO A 130 13.69 -12.12 0.71
N ALA A 131 12.67 -11.39 1.15
CA ALA A 131 12.07 -11.61 2.46
C ALA A 131 11.38 -12.98 2.47
N ASP A 132 11.93 -13.93 3.22
CA ASP A 132 11.36 -15.25 3.43
C ASP A 132 9.88 -15.14 3.81
N ALA A 133 9.01 -15.68 2.95
CA ALA A 133 7.57 -15.77 3.16
C ALA A 133 7.21 -16.86 4.18
N ARG A 134 7.98 -16.99 5.27
CA ARG A 134 7.78 -18.03 6.28
C ARG A 134 6.82 -17.54 7.37
N ARG A 135 5.69 -18.26 7.43
CA ARG A 135 4.72 -18.47 8.53
C ARG A 135 4.90 -17.51 9.72
N ASP A 136 3.97 -16.59 9.94
CA ASP A 136 3.60 -16.05 11.27
C ASP A 136 2.40 -15.08 11.14
N GLY A 137 1.28 -15.60 10.64
CA GLY A 137 0.00 -14.92 10.77
C GLY A 137 -0.46 -14.97 12.23
N LEU A 138 -1.08 -13.89 12.73
CA LEU A 138 -1.75 -13.89 14.04
C LEU A 138 -2.66 -15.10 14.20
N ALA A 139 -2.69 -15.69 15.40
CA ALA A 139 -3.67 -16.71 15.75
C ALA A 139 -5.09 -16.17 15.52
N ALA A 140 -5.97 -16.99 14.94
CA ALA A 140 -7.35 -16.64 14.59
C ALA A 140 -8.13 -15.86 15.67
N PRO A 141 -8.08 -16.21 16.97
CA PRO A 141 -8.78 -15.45 18.01
C PRO A 141 -8.26 -14.02 18.17
N VAL A 142 -6.95 -13.78 18.00
CA VAL A 142 -6.38 -12.43 18.10
C VAL A 142 -6.82 -11.57 16.92
N LYS A 143 -6.95 -12.16 15.71
CA LYS A 143 -7.53 -11.46 14.57
C LYS A 143 -8.97 -11.03 14.83
N LEU A 144 -9.78 -11.92 15.40
CA LEU A 144 -11.18 -11.64 15.75
C LEU A 144 -11.28 -10.49 16.77
N VAL A 145 -10.45 -10.49 17.81
CA VAL A 145 -10.41 -9.40 18.79
C VAL A 145 -10.01 -8.08 18.14
N VAL A 146 -8.99 -8.08 17.28
CA VAL A 146 -8.57 -6.86 16.55
C VAL A 146 -9.67 -6.36 15.62
N ILE A 147 -10.36 -7.25 14.90
CA ILE A 147 -11.49 -6.90 14.02
C ILE A 147 -12.64 -6.34 14.85
N PHE A 148 -12.97 -6.96 15.98
CA PHE A 148 -14.05 -6.52 16.86
C PHE A 148 -13.77 -5.16 17.51
N VAL A 149 -12.57 -4.98 18.07
CA VAL A 149 -12.15 -3.69 18.66
C VAL A 149 -12.06 -2.61 17.58
N GLY A 150 -11.54 -2.95 16.40
CA GLY A 150 -11.54 -2.06 15.24
C GLY A 150 -12.95 -1.63 14.86
N ALA A 151 -13.90 -2.57 14.74
CA ALA A 151 -15.30 -2.28 14.43
C ALA A 151 -16.01 -1.47 15.54
N LEU A 152 -15.69 -1.68 16.81
CA LEU A 152 -16.24 -0.91 17.92
C LEU A 152 -15.73 0.54 17.91
N LEU A 153 -14.41 0.72 17.75
CA LEU A 153 -13.79 2.03 17.57
C LEU A 153 -14.32 2.74 16.32
N THR A 154 -14.68 1.99 15.27
CA THR A 154 -15.33 2.52 14.05
C THR A 154 -16.70 3.09 14.34
N GLY A 155 -17.53 2.39 15.11
CA GLY A 155 -18.85 2.89 15.49
C GLY A 155 -18.74 4.20 16.28
N LEU A 156 -17.74 4.27 17.17
CA LEU A 156 -17.49 5.44 18.03
C LEU A 156 -16.84 6.62 17.28
N LEU A 157 -15.82 6.37 16.45
CA LEU A 157 -15.14 7.40 15.65
C LEU A 157 -15.92 7.76 14.38
N GLY A 158 -16.86 6.93 13.95
CA GLY A 158 -17.63 7.10 12.72
C GLY A 158 -18.43 8.41 12.71
N GLU A 159 -19.00 8.77 13.86
CA GLU A 159 -19.68 10.07 14.03
C GLU A 159 -18.68 11.23 14.03
N LEU A 160 -17.48 11.02 14.57
CA LEU A 160 -16.44 12.04 14.69
C LEU A 160 -15.75 12.36 13.35
N LEU A 161 -15.58 11.36 12.48
CA LEU A 161 -14.76 11.44 11.27
C LEU A 161 -15.56 11.81 10.00
N ARG A 162 -16.90 11.78 10.04
CA ARG A 162 -17.78 12.10 8.90
C ARG A 162 -17.28 11.46 7.59
N GLY A 163 -17.25 12.17 6.46
CA GLY A 163 -16.82 11.66 5.14
C GLY A 163 -15.42 11.06 5.06
N MET A 164 -14.59 11.12 6.11
CA MET A 164 -13.29 10.43 6.21
C MET A 164 -13.40 8.98 6.69
N VAL A 165 -14.60 8.55 7.13
CA VAL A 165 -14.89 7.18 7.56
C VAL A 165 -14.61 6.16 6.47
N VAL A 166 -14.82 6.53 5.21
CA VAL A 166 -14.60 5.63 4.06
C VAL A 166 -13.15 5.27 3.81
N THR A 167 -12.22 6.12 4.26
CA THR A 167 -10.78 5.94 4.07
C THR A 167 -10.08 5.55 5.37
N PHE A 168 -10.83 5.43 6.47
CA PHE A 168 -10.23 5.09 7.75
C PHE A 168 -9.62 3.68 7.70
N PRO A 169 -8.42 3.48 8.28
CA PRO A 169 -7.64 2.25 8.19
C PRO A 169 -8.22 1.07 9.01
N TYR A 170 -9.51 0.72 8.89
CA TYR A 170 -10.10 -0.42 9.64
C TYR A 170 -9.37 -1.73 9.35
N SER A 171 -9.27 -2.03 8.06
CA SER A 171 -8.51 -3.14 7.52
C SER A 171 -7.01 -2.86 7.61
N GLY A 172 -6.60 -1.60 7.75
CA GLY A 172 -5.21 -1.17 7.79
C GLY A 172 -4.50 -1.62 9.05
N VAL A 173 -5.18 -1.57 10.20
CA VAL A 173 -4.73 -2.12 11.48
C VAL A 173 -4.42 -3.62 11.36
N LEU A 174 -5.39 -4.42 10.87
CA LEU A 174 -5.18 -5.86 10.69
C LEU A 174 -4.05 -6.15 9.70
N VAL A 175 -4.03 -5.43 8.58
CA VAL A 175 -2.98 -5.57 7.57
C VAL A 175 -1.61 -5.15 8.12
N ALA A 176 -1.53 -4.13 8.97
CA ALA A 176 -0.29 -3.71 9.59
C ALA A 176 0.28 -4.80 10.51
N VAL A 177 -0.58 -5.47 11.28
CA VAL A 177 -0.13 -6.57 12.15
C VAL A 177 0.24 -7.83 11.36
N GLU A 178 -0.55 -8.16 10.33
CA GLU A 178 -0.28 -9.32 9.49
C GLU A 178 0.95 -9.13 8.59
N ALA A 179 1.11 -7.94 8.02
CA ALA A 179 2.21 -7.59 7.14
C ALA A 179 3.37 -6.92 7.88
N ARG A 180 3.45 -6.97 9.22
CA ARG A 180 4.45 -6.25 10.04
C ARG A 180 5.89 -6.42 9.54
N ARG A 181 6.27 -7.64 9.13
CA ARG A 181 7.60 -7.95 8.59
C ARG A 181 7.81 -7.44 7.16
N GLN A 182 6.76 -7.25 6.37
CA GLN A 182 6.79 -6.77 4.99
C GLN A 182 6.18 -5.36 4.84
N LEU A 183 5.98 -4.63 5.95
CA LEU A 183 5.18 -3.41 5.97
C LEU A 183 5.74 -2.31 5.06
N ALA A 184 7.07 -2.20 4.94
CA ALA A 184 7.70 -1.26 4.03
C ALA A 184 7.53 -1.64 2.55
N GLU A 185 7.43 -2.93 2.23
CA GLU A 185 7.11 -3.38 0.87
C GLU A 185 5.63 -3.19 0.58
N PHE A 186 4.75 -3.57 1.52
CA PHE A 186 3.31 -3.33 1.43
C PHE A 186 3.02 -1.84 1.23
N SER A 187 3.58 -0.95 2.06
CA SER A 187 3.37 0.50 1.98
C SER A 187 3.80 1.07 0.63
N ARG A 188 4.89 0.56 0.03
CA ARG A 188 5.33 1.00 -1.31
C ARG A 188 4.36 0.58 -2.40
N HIS A 189 3.87 -0.66 -2.37
CA HIS A 189 2.89 -1.15 -3.35
C HIS A 189 1.55 -0.46 -3.17
N PHE A 190 1.09 -0.32 -1.92
CA PHE A 190 -0.14 0.39 -1.58
C PHE A 190 -0.07 1.87 -1.99
N ALA A 191 1.03 2.56 -1.72
CA ALA A 191 1.22 3.94 -2.17
C ALA A 191 1.22 4.08 -3.70
N ARG A 192 1.80 3.12 -4.43
CA ARG A 192 1.70 3.14 -5.89
C ARG A 192 0.24 2.95 -6.33
N ASN A 193 -0.48 1.99 -5.75
CA ASN A 193 -1.84 1.63 -6.13
C ASN A 193 -2.89 2.66 -5.69
N SER A 194 -2.62 3.43 -4.63
CA SER A 194 -3.51 4.49 -4.12
C SER A 194 -3.74 5.62 -5.14
N LEU A 195 -2.87 5.78 -6.14
CA LEU A 195 -3.15 6.67 -7.28
C LEU A 195 -4.41 6.26 -8.04
N ALA A 196 -4.69 4.96 -8.15
CA ALA A 196 -5.92 4.49 -8.76
C ALA A 196 -7.14 4.86 -7.91
N LEU A 197 -7.03 4.85 -6.58
CA LEU A 197 -8.08 5.33 -5.67
C LEU A 197 -8.32 6.85 -5.82
N ILE A 198 -7.26 7.63 -5.99
CA ILE A 198 -7.39 9.07 -6.32
C ILE A 198 -8.11 9.24 -7.65
N GLY A 199 -7.77 8.44 -8.66
CA GLY A 199 -8.47 8.39 -9.94
C GLY A 199 -9.95 8.06 -9.79
N PHE A 200 -10.29 7.08 -8.96
CA PHE A 200 -11.67 6.73 -8.63
C PHE A 200 -12.44 7.93 -8.07
N LEU A 201 -11.86 8.63 -7.08
CA LEU A 201 -12.51 9.75 -6.43
C LEU A 201 -12.69 10.95 -7.36
N ALA A 202 -11.70 11.23 -8.20
CA ALA A 202 -11.81 12.26 -9.24
C ALA A 202 -12.91 11.93 -10.25
N GLY A 203 -12.90 10.71 -10.81
CA GLY A 203 -13.93 10.27 -11.75
C GLY A 203 -15.34 10.33 -11.16
N HIS A 204 -15.49 9.94 -9.90
CA HIS A 204 -16.77 10.04 -9.20
C HIS A 204 -17.17 11.49 -8.95
N HIS A 205 -16.27 12.35 -8.45
CA HIS A 205 -16.57 13.74 -8.11
C HIS A 205 -17.12 14.53 -9.30
N TYR A 206 -16.54 14.39 -10.49
CA TYR A 206 -16.98 15.14 -11.67
C TYR A 206 -18.29 14.64 -12.29
N LEU A 207 -18.73 13.43 -11.95
CA LEU A 207 -19.94 12.81 -12.51
C LEU A 207 -21.07 12.64 -11.47
N GLN A 208 -20.82 13.03 -10.21
CA GLN A 208 -21.78 12.87 -9.11
C GLN A 208 -23.05 13.70 -9.27
N ASP A 209 -23.00 14.83 -9.99
CA ASP A 209 -24.17 15.68 -10.26
C ASP A 209 -25.06 15.16 -11.40
N THR A 210 -24.58 14.20 -12.21
CA THR A 210 -25.33 13.68 -13.35
C THR A 210 -26.25 12.53 -12.95
N SER A 211 -25.66 11.46 -12.40
CA SER A 211 -26.42 10.36 -11.78
C SER A 211 -25.49 9.51 -10.91
N PRO A 212 -26.01 8.89 -9.82
CA PRO A 212 -25.20 8.02 -8.96
C PRO A 212 -24.56 6.84 -9.72
N ALA A 213 -25.28 6.28 -10.69
CA ALA A 213 -24.78 5.19 -11.52
C ALA A 213 -23.63 5.62 -12.43
N LEU A 214 -23.75 6.79 -13.08
CA LEU A 214 -22.68 7.34 -13.94
C LEU A 214 -21.47 7.78 -13.12
N ALA A 215 -21.68 8.32 -11.91
CA ALA A 215 -20.60 8.68 -10.99
C ALA A 215 -19.77 7.46 -10.60
N LEU A 216 -20.43 6.35 -10.24
CA LEU A 216 -19.76 5.10 -9.93
C LEU A 216 -19.06 4.50 -11.15
N ALA A 217 -19.73 4.47 -12.31
CA ALA A 217 -19.13 3.97 -13.54
C ALA A 217 -17.88 4.78 -13.93
N GLY A 218 -17.96 6.11 -13.84
CA GLY A 218 -16.86 7.03 -14.09
C GLY A 218 -15.70 6.87 -13.12
N GLY A 219 -16.00 6.72 -11.81
CA GLY A 219 -14.99 6.40 -10.81
C GLY A 219 -14.28 5.07 -11.11
N TRP A 220 -15.01 4.00 -11.39
CA TRP A 220 -14.41 2.70 -11.74
C TRP A 220 -13.62 2.74 -13.04
N ALA A 221 -14.09 3.47 -14.06
CA ALA A 221 -13.37 3.67 -15.31
C ALA A 221 -12.04 4.41 -15.08
N ALA A 222 -12.05 5.49 -14.29
CA ALA A 222 -10.85 6.23 -13.93
C ALA A 222 -9.88 5.38 -13.10
N PHE A 223 -10.40 4.59 -12.14
CA PHE A 223 -9.61 3.61 -11.40
C PHE A 223 -8.92 2.62 -12.34
N ALA A 224 -9.67 2.01 -13.26
CA ALA A 224 -9.16 1.01 -14.19
C ALA A 224 -8.09 1.61 -15.11
N LEU A 225 -8.31 2.82 -15.63
CA LEU A 225 -7.36 3.54 -16.48
C LEU A 225 -6.05 3.82 -15.74
N VAL A 226 -6.12 4.39 -14.54
CA VAL A 226 -4.92 4.69 -13.73
C VAL A 226 -4.23 3.40 -13.30
N SER A 227 -4.98 2.39 -12.87
CA SER A 227 -4.44 1.08 -12.50
C SER A 227 -3.72 0.42 -13.66
N ALA A 228 -4.30 0.43 -14.87
CA ALA A 228 -3.66 -0.07 -16.08
C ALA A 228 -2.38 0.70 -16.38
N ALA A 229 -2.41 2.04 -16.39
CA ALA A 229 -1.24 2.88 -16.60
C ALA A 229 -0.10 2.59 -15.60
N LEU A 230 -0.46 2.29 -14.34
CA LEU A 230 0.49 1.93 -13.30
C LEU A 230 1.08 0.52 -13.49
N HIS A 231 0.34 -0.44 -14.03
CA HIS A 231 0.76 -1.83 -14.16
C HIS A 231 1.30 -2.19 -15.55
N LEU A 232 1.12 -1.32 -16.55
CA LEU A 232 1.71 -1.52 -17.87
C LEU A 232 3.24 -1.69 -17.76
N PRO A 233 3.83 -2.69 -18.43
CA PRO A 233 5.27 -2.87 -18.46
C PRO A 233 5.90 -1.62 -19.05
N ARG A 234 6.60 -0.84 -18.22
CA ARG A 234 7.46 0.24 -18.74
C ARG A 234 8.50 -0.44 -19.61
N ARG A 235 8.38 -0.27 -20.94
CA ARG A 235 9.39 -0.73 -21.89
C ARG A 235 10.74 -0.21 -21.39
N ARG A 236 11.59 -1.11 -20.90
CA ARG A 236 12.94 -0.72 -20.51
C ARG A 236 13.58 -0.14 -21.77
N PRO A 237 14.17 1.06 -21.73
CA PRO A 237 15.04 1.49 -22.81
C PRO A 237 16.05 0.35 -23.00
N ALA A 238 16.16 -0.13 -24.24
CA ALA A 238 17.09 -1.18 -24.60
C ALA A 238 18.45 -0.76 -24.01
N ARG A 239 18.96 -1.58 -23.08
CA ARG A 239 20.29 -1.35 -22.51
C ARG A 239 21.22 -1.23 -23.73
N PRO A 240 21.91 -0.10 -23.93
CA PRO A 240 22.87 0.00 -25.03
C PRO A 240 23.75 -1.23 -24.94
N ALA A 241 23.75 -2.02 -26.02
CA ALA A 241 24.55 -3.24 -26.09
C ALA A 241 25.94 -2.83 -25.64
N ALA A 242 26.40 -3.40 -24.52
CA ALA A 242 27.76 -3.23 -24.07
C ALA A 242 28.62 -3.55 -25.29
N HIS A 243 29.40 -2.58 -25.77
CA HIS A 243 30.39 -2.81 -26.79
C HIS A 243 31.16 -4.06 -26.37
N PRO A 244 31.23 -5.12 -27.20
CA PRO A 244 32.11 -6.23 -26.93
C PRO A 244 33.51 -5.65 -26.88
N GLY A 245 34.06 -5.53 -25.68
CA GLY A 245 35.47 -5.22 -25.50
C GLY A 245 36.27 -6.27 -26.25
N PRO A 246 37.41 -5.90 -26.85
CA PRO A 246 38.20 -6.81 -27.65
C PRO A 246 38.59 -8.02 -26.82
N GLU A 247 38.07 -9.14 -27.27
CA GLU A 247 38.47 -10.53 -27.06
C GLU A 247 39.92 -10.65 -26.56
N ARG A 248 40.10 -10.68 -25.23
CA ARG A 248 41.37 -11.12 -24.63
C ARG A 248 41.42 -12.65 -24.73
N ALA A 249 42.09 -13.07 -25.79
CA ALA A 249 42.77 -14.34 -26.04
C ALA A 249 42.55 -15.47 -25.00
N ALA A 250 41.99 -16.57 -25.50
CA ALA A 250 41.79 -17.83 -24.80
C ALA A 250 43.10 -18.41 -24.20
N PRO A 251 43.02 -19.10 -23.05
CA PRO A 251 44.15 -19.86 -22.50
C PRO A 251 44.41 -21.13 -23.33
N ARG A 252 45.66 -21.32 -23.75
CA ARG A 252 46.11 -22.53 -24.48
C ARG A 252 45.95 -23.79 -23.59
N PRO A 253 45.34 -24.87 -24.11
CA PRO A 253 45.31 -26.15 -23.43
C PRO A 253 46.59 -26.93 -23.77
N GLY A 254 47.44 -27.21 -22.78
CA GLY A 254 48.62 -28.05 -23.02
C GLY A 254 49.72 -27.92 -21.98
N GLY A 255 49.47 -28.40 -20.77
CA GLY A 255 50.50 -28.61 -19.75
C GLY A 255 50.17 -29.86 -18.95
N ARG A 256 50.73 -31.00 -19.36
CA ARG A 256 50.64 -32.27 -18.63
C ARG A 256 51.20 -32.10 -17.20
N PRO A 257 50.59 -32.72 -16.18
CA PRO A 257 51.16 -32.77 -14.84
C PRO A 257 52.36 -33.73 -14.81
N LEU A 258 53.48 -33.29 -14.23
CA LEU A 258 54.60 -34.15 -13.87
C LEU A 258 54.25 -34.92 -12.57
N PRO A 259 54.51 -36.23 -12.49
CA PRO A 259 54.38 -36.98 -11.24
C PRO A 259 55.57 -36.67 -10.33
N GLY A 260 55.30 -36.07 -9.17
CA GLY A 260 56.27 -35.87 -8.10
C GLY A 260 56.28 -37.06 -7.13
N PRO A 261 57.44 -37.41 -6.55
CA PRO A 261 57.72 -38.74 -6.01
C PRO A 261 57.12 -38.99 -4.63
N GLU A 262 56.67 -40.22 -4.44
CA GLU A 262 56.50 -40.87 -3.14
C GLU A 262 57.75 -40.66 -2.27
N ARG A 263 57.57 -40.09 -1.09
CA ARG A 263 58.50 -40.29 0.02
C ARG A 263 57.79 -41.03 1.14
N SER A 264 58.17 -42.30 1.21
CA SER A 264 58.03 -43.19 2.35
C SER A 264 58.83 -42.69 3.56
N ALA A 265 58.38 -43.16 4.73
CA ALA A 265 59.12 -43.44 5.96
C ALA A 265 58.95 -42.53 7.20
N ALA A 266 58.50 -43.24 8.25
CA ALA A 266 58.92 -43.19 9.67
C ALA A 266 58.55 -41.91 10.44
N THR A 267 57.70 -41.96 11.46
CA THR A 267 57.92 -42.61 12.77
C THR A 267 56.61 -42.63 13.56
#